data_AF-A0A0N7KU30-F1
#
_entry.id   AF-A0A0N7KU30-F1
#
_cell.length_a   1.000
_cell.length_b   1.000
_cell.length_c   1.000
_cell.angle_alpha   90.00
_cell.angle_beta   90.00
_cell.angle_gamma   90.00
#
_symmetry.space_group_name_H-M   'P 1'
#
loop_
_entity.id
_entity.type
_entity.pdbx_description
1 polymer ?
#
loop_
_entity_poly.entity_id
_entity_poly.type
_entity_poly.pdbx_seq_one_letter_code
_entity_poly.pdbx_strand_id
1 'polypeptide(L)'
;KKMQCAANAVFPCTLKILPNRVYRKKDPFLCDVEVLEGVVKVGTPICVYVGGTVHGLGRISSMQTSNGNQIDSAKRGVVVSVKITGESPKEKTWLYGRHFDESNELISQISRRSIDVLKEYYRDEMNDENWQLIRRLKKLLDIA
;
A
#
# COMPACT_ATOMS: atom_id res chain seq x y z
N LYS A 1 0.41 -24.20 7.25
CA LYS A 1 1.61 -23.34 7.15
C LYS A 1 1.35 -22.03 6.41
N LYS A 2 0.81 -22.02 5.17
CA LYS A 2 0.40 -20.79 4.44
C LYS A 2 -0.45 -19.80 5.26
N MET A 3 -1.43 -20.28 6.04
CA MET A 3 -2.31 -19.43 6.86
C MET A 3 -1.61 -18.72 8.04
N GLN A 4 -0.55 -19.29 8.64
CA GLN A 4 0.16 -18.66 9.77
C GLN A 4 1.07 -17.49 9.32
N CYS A 5 1.50 -17.50 8.06
CA CYS A 5 2.37 -16.45 7.50
C CYS A 5 1.61 -15.44 6.64
N ALA A 6 0.31 -15.62 6.41
CA ALA A 6 -0.50 -14.76 5.54
C ALA A 6 -0.48 -13.29 5.98
N ALA A 7 -0.53 -13.02 7.29
CA ALA A 7 -0.45 -11.65 7.82
C ALA A 7 0.88 -10.94 7.52
N ASN A 8 1.95 -11.71 7.24
CA ASN A 8 3.27 -11.17 6.91
C ASN A 8 3.49 -11.05 5.39
N ALA A 9 2.57 -11.58 4.56
CA ALA A 9 2.68 -11.58 3.10
C ALA A 9 2.21 -10.23 2.54
N VAL A 10 3.12 -9.26 2.47
CA VAL A 10 2.88 -7.94 1.88
C VAL A 10 3.25 -7.98 0.41
N PHE A 11 2.26 -7.98 -0.47
CA PHE A 11 2.45 -7.89 -1.91
C PHE A 11 2.94 -6.49 -2.29
N PRO A 12 3.83 -6.37 -3.30
CA PRO A 12 4.33 -5.08 -3.71
C PRO A 12 3.25 -4.29 -4.45
N CYS A 13 3.07 -3.02 -4.11
CA CYS A 13 2.22 -2.11 -4.88
C CYS A 13 2.73 -0.66 -4.85
N THR A 14 2.39 0.08 -5.91
CA THR A 14 2.42 1.55 -5.96
C THR A 14 1.04 2.07 -6.30
N LEU A 15 0.60 3.09 -5.57
CA LEU A 15 -0.74 3.65 -5.69
C LEU A 15 -0.62 5.17 -5.90
N LYS A 16 -1.46 5.69 -6.78
CA LYS A 16 -1.62 7.12 -7.00
C LYS A 16 -2.92 7.60 -6.41
N ILE A 17 -2.87 8.64 -5.59
CA ILE A 17 -4.09 9.30 -5.08
C ILE A 17 -4.75 10.05 -6.23
N LEU A 18 -6.05 9.84 -6.43
CA LEU A 18 -6.77 10.57 -7.46
C LEU A 18 -7.08 12.01 -6.99
N PRO A 19 -6.74 13.04 -7.80
CA PRO A 19 -7.03 14.42 -7.47
C PRO A 19 -8.53 14.62 -7.19
N ASN A 20 -8.87 15.47 -6.23
CA ASN A 20 -10.25 15.78 -5.81
C ASN A 20 -11.07 14.59 -5.30
N ARG A 21 -10.48 13.40 -5.13
CA ARG A 21 -11.16 12.21 -4.60
C ARG A 21 -10.64 11.81 -3.23
N VAL A 22 -10.43 12.81 -2.37
CA VAL A 22 -10.05 12.61 -0.97
C VAL A 22 -11.22 13.00 -0.09
N TYR A 23 -11.86 11.99 0.51
CA TYR A 23 -13.07 12.15 1.32
C TYR A 23 -12.76 12.44 2.78
N ARG A 24 -11.65 11.91 3.30
CA ARG A 24 -11.18 12.18 4.65
C ARG A 24 -9.66 12.36 4.65
N LYS A 25 -9.22 13.55 5.06
CA LYS A 25 -7.80 13.97 4.97
C LYS A 25 -6.89 13.49 6.12
N LYS A 26 -7.47 12.99 7.21
CA LYS A 26 -6.77 12.52 8.42
C LYS A 26 -7.27 11.14 8.79
N ASP A 27 -6.49 10.40 9.58
CA ASP A 27 -6.82 9.09 10.14
C ASP A 27 -8.30 8.92 10.61
N PRO A 28 -8.98 7.83 10.18
CA PRO A 28 -8.64 7.01 9.02
C PRO A 28 -8.67 7.83 7.73
N PHE A 29 -7.58 7.82 6.97
CA PHE A 29 -7.47 8.48 5.69
C PHE A 29 -8.32 7.74 4.64
N LEU A 30 -9.15 8.46 3.89
CA LEU A 30 -10.09 7.87 2.92
C LEU A 30 -10.00 8.60 1.59
N CYS A 31 -9.61 7.88 0.54
CA CYS A 31 -9.45 8.43 -0.80
C CYS A 31 -9.65 7.37 -1.89
N ASP A 32 -9.88 7.79 -3.12
CA ASP A 32 -9.72 6.92 -4.28
C ASP A 32 -8.26 6.91 -4.73
N VAL A 33 -7.77 5.72 -5.02
CA VAL A 33 -6.43 5.49 -5.57
C VAL A 33 -6.50 4.63 -6.81
N GLU A 34 -5.57 4.87 -7.73
CA GLU A 34 -5.28 3.98 -8.86
C GLU A 34 -4.08 3.09 -8.49
N VAL A 35 -4.20 1.78 -8.74
CA VAL A 35 -3.06 0.87 -8.61
C VAL A 35 -2.17 1.03 -9.84
N LEU A 36 -1.00 1.64 -9.69
CA LEU A 36 -0.06 1.85 -10.79
C LEU A 36 0.72 0.58 -11.12
N GLU A 37 1.22 -0.11 -10.09
CA GLU A 37 1.97 -1.35 -10.24
C GLU A 37 1.62 -2.35 -9.13
N GLY A 38 1.75 -3.62 -9.45
CA GLY A 38 1.60 -4.72 -8.50
C GLY A 38 0.17 -5.00 -8.06
N VAL A 39 0.03 -5.46 -6.81
CA VAL A 39 -1.24 -5.90 -6.23
C VAL A 39 -1.38 -5.36 -4.81
N VAL A 40 -2.45 -4.63 -4.57
CA VAL A 40 -2.81 -4.16 -3.24
C VAL A 40 -3.88 -5.07 -2.64
N LYS A 41 -3.75 -5.37 -1.35
CA LYS A 41 -4.72 -6.18 -0.59
C LYS A 41 -5.16 -5.46 0.69
N VAL A 42 -6.34 -5.79 1.21
CA VAL A 42 -6.72 -5.37 2.56
C VAL A 42 -5.67 -5.89 3.57
N GLY A 43 -5.30 -5.06 4.54
CA GLY A 43 -4.22 -5.31 5.50
C GLY A 43 -2.83 -4.89 5.03
N THR A 44 -2.67 -4.46 3.78
CA THR A 44 -1.38 -3.97 3.26
C THR A 44 -0.95 -2.73 4.04
N PRO A 45 0.25 -2.72 4.67
CA PRO A 45 0.81 -1.52 5.26
C PRO A 45 1.27 -0.57 4.15
N ILE A 46 0.93 0.71 4.29
CA ILE A 46 1.15 1.75 3.28
C ILE A 46 2.03 2.84 3.88
N CYS A 47 2.98 3.29 3.08
CA CYS A 47 3.78 4.46 3.35
C CYS A 47 3.73 5.44 2.16
N VAL A 48 4.12 6.67 2.42
CA VAL A 48 4.24 7.74 1.43
C VAL A 48 5.70 8.17 1.33
N TYR A 49 6.15 8.48 0.12
CA TYR A 49 7.49 9.03 -0.12
C TYR A 49 7.40 10.54 -0.28
N VAL A 50 8.01 11.29 0.65
CA VAL A 50 7.99 12.76 0.67
C VAL A 50 9.40 13.28 0.93
N GLY A 51 9.89 14.18 0.08
CA GLY A 51 11.15 14.89 0.32
C GLY A 51 12.37 13.99 0.54
N GLY A 52 12.42 12.83 -0.14
CA GLY A 52 13.54 11.89 0.01
C GLY A 52 13.37 10.85 1.12
N THR A 53 12.32 10.95 1.94
CA THR A 53 12.12 10.08 3.10
C THR A 53 10.80 9.32 3.00
N VAL A 54 10.79 8.07 3.48
CA VAL A 54 9.58 7.24 3.55
C VAL A 54 8.91 7.41 4.91
N HIS A 55 7.60 7.60 4.90
CA HIS A 55 6.80 7.75 6.10
C HIS A 55 5.60 6.80 6.09
N GLY A 56 5.45 6.00 7.15
CA GLY A 56 4.28 5.13 7.34
C GLY A 56 3.00 5.95 7.47
N LEU A 57 1.93 5.47 6.84
CA LEU A 57 0.57 6.01 6.97
C LEU A 57 -0.38 5.04 7.70
N GLY A 58 0.04 3.80 7.93
CA GLY A 58 -0.76 2.74 8.55
C GLY A 58 -1.12 1.62 7.58
N ARG A 59 -2.26 0.95 7.77
CA ARG A 59 -2.73 -0.17 6.94
C ARG A 59 -4.04 0.12 6.24
N ILE A 60 -4.22 -0.51 5.07
CA ILE A 60 -5.51 -0.54 4.40
C ILE A 60 -6.48 -1.38 5.25
N SER A 61 -7.46 -0.72 5.87
CA SER A 61 -8.50 -1.37 6.68
C SER A 61 -9.69 -1.84 5.84
N SER A 62 -9.95 -1.19 4.70
CA SER A 62 -10.99 -1.63 3.76
C SER A 62 -10.74 -1.08 2.36
N MET A 63 -11.15 -1.82 1.33
CA MET A 63 -11.19 -1.35 -0.05
C MET A 63 -12.57 -1.56 -0.66
N GLN A 64 -12.97 -0.63 -1.52
CA GLN A 64 -14.24 -0.67 -2.23
C GLN A 64 -14.05 -0.25 -3.68
N THR A 65 -14.86 -0.82 -4.57
CA THR A 65 -14.96 -0.36 -5.96
C THR A 65 -15.86 0.86 -6.06
N SER A 66 -15.87 1.53 -7.20
CA SER A 66 -16.68 2.75 -7.44
C SER A 66 -18.19 2.55 -7.27
N ASN A 67 -18.68 1.31 -7.35
CA ASN A 67 -20.10 0.98 -7.14
C ASN A 67 -20.42 0.63 -5.67
N GLY A 68 -19.46 0.74 -4.75
CA GLY A 68 -19.62 0.47 -3.32
C GLY A 68 -19.38 -0.99 -2.90
N ASN A 69 -19.09 -1.90 -3.83
CA ASN A 69 -18.80 -3.29 -3.48
C ASN A 69 -17.44 -3.41 -2.79
N GLN A 70 -17.42 -4.09 -1.64
CA GLN A 70 -16.20 -4.42 -0.91
C GLN A 70 -15.36 -5.45 -1.66
N ILE A 71 -14.04 -5.24 -1.67
CA ILE A 71 -13.07 -6.12 -2.31
C ILE A 71 -11.83 -6.29 -1.43
N ASP A 72 -11.22 -7.47 -1.49
CA ASP A 72 -10.04 -7.79 -0.69
C ASP A 72 -8.72 -7.53 -1.42
N SER A 73 -8.76 -7.39 -2.75
CA SER A 73 -7.57 -7.16 -3.57
C SER A 73 -7.87 -6.37 -4.84
N ALA A 74 -6.90 -5.59 -5.31
CA ALA A 74 -6.93 -4.90 -6.59
C ALA A 74 -5.55 -4.98 -7.27
N LYS A 75 -5.56 -5.11 -8.60
CA LYS A 75 -4.35 -5.19 -9.42
C LYS A 75 -4.14 -3.88 -10.18
N ARG A 76 -2.98 -3.75 -10.82
CA ARG A 76 -2.65 -2.66 -11.74
C ARG A 76 -3.81 -2.24 -12.66
N GLY A 77 -4.02 -0.93 -12.79
CA GLY A 77 -5.03 -0.29 -13.63
C GLY A 77 -6.42 -0.19 -13.00
N VAL A 78 -6.63 -0.76 -11.82
CA VAL A 78 -7.91 -0.67 -11.11
C VAL A 78 -7.91 0.56 -10.20
N VAL A 79 -9.01 1.32 -10.24
CA VAL A 79 -9.29 2.40 -9.30
C VAL A 79 -10.17 1.89 -8.16
N VAL A 80 -9.75 2.15 -6.92
CA VAL A 80 -10.44 1.69 -5.71
C VAL A 80 -10.46 2.76 -4.65
N SER A 81 -11.54 2.84 -3.88
CA SER A 81 -11.60 3.63 -2.66
C SER A 81 -10.90 2.85 -1.54
N VAL A 82 -9.90 3.45 -0.91
CA VAL A 82 -9.11 2.85 0.17
C VAL A 82 -9.29 3.63 1.47
N LYS A 83 -9.49 2.89 2.56
CA LYS A 83 -9.41 3.41 3.92
C LYS A 83 -8.09 2.98 4.54
N ILE A 84 -7.24 3.93 4.90
CA ILE A 84 -5.96 3.69 5.55
C ILE A 84 -6.08 4.14 7.01
N THR A 85 -5.77 3.23 7.93
CA THR A 85 -5.83 3.46 9.37
C THR A 85 -4.43 3.35 9.97
N GLY A 86 -3.99 4.39 10.68
CA GLY A 86 -2.72 4.41 11.40
C GLY A 86 -2.68 3.40 12.54
N GLU A 87 -1.58 2.66 12.66
CA GLU A 87 -1.34 1.67 13.72
C GLU A 87 -0.58 2.27 14.90
N SER A 88 0.13 3.39 14.70
CA SER A 88 0.86 4.13 15.73
C SER A 88 0.40 5.57 15.89
N PRO A 89 0.61 6.23 17.05
CA PRO A 89 0.32 7.65 17.22
C PRO A 89 0.99 8.54 16.16
N LYS A 90 2.21 8.19 15.73
CA LYS A 90 2.96 8.91 14.69
C LYS A 90 2.29 8.82 13.32
N GLU A 91 1.72 7.68 12.95
CA GLU A 91 1.00 7.55 11.68
C GLU A 91 -0.29 8.37 11.68
N LYS A 92 -0.96 8.47 12.83
CA LYS A 92 -2.22 9.22 12.98
C LYS A 92 -2.08 10.74 12.90
N THR A 93 -0.86 11.28 12.93
CA THR A 93 -0.60 12.73 12.79
C THR A 93 -0.51 13.19 11.35
N TRP A 94 -0.34 12.28 10.37
CA TRP A 94 -0.25 12.64 8.96
C TRP A 94 -1.58 13.22 8.45
N LEU A 95 -1.47 14.21 7.55
CA LEU A 95 -2.58 15.01 7.07
C LEU A 95 -2.38 15.32 5.59
N TYR A 96 -3.31 14.85 4.76
CA TYR A 96 -3.32 15.15 3.33
C TYR A 96 -3.58 16.64 3.09
N GLY A 97 -2.84 17.22 2.14
CA GLY A 97 -2.82 18.65 1.80
C GLY A 97 -1.94 19.52 2.71
N ARG A 98 -1.29 18.92 3.72
CA ARG A 98 -0.28 19.61 4.55
C ARG A 98 1.06 18.89 4.55
N HIS A 99 1.04 17.57 4.73
CA HIS A 99 2.27 16.78 4.84
C HIS A 99 2.59 16.00 3.56
N PHE A 100 1.55 15.66 2.78
CA PHE A 100 1.64 15.01 1.48
C PHE A 100 0.36 15.33 0.69
N ASP A 101 0.41 15.15 -0.63
CA ASP A 101 -0.72 15.37 -1.53
C ASP A 101 -0.72 14.32 -2.67
N GLU A 102 -1.53 14.56 -3.71
CA GLU A 102 -1.68 13.66 -4.87
C GLU A 102 -0.43 13.56 -5.76
N SER A 103 0.53 14.47 -5.60
CA SER A 103 1.83 14.38 -6.27
C SER A 103 2.73 13.31 -5.65
N ASN A 104 2.44 12.88 -4.41
CA ASN A 104 3.19 11.84 -3.73
C ASN A 104 2.59 10.46 -4.01
N GLU A 105 3.45 9.52 -4.36
CA GLU A 105 3.06 8.12 -4.50
C GLU A 105 2.94 7.44 -3.13
N LEU A 106 1.90 6.61 -2.98
CA LEU A 106 1.80 5.67 -1.89
C LEU A 106 2.41 4.34 -2.31
N ILE A 107 3.17 3.71 -1.43
CA ILE A 107 3.82 2.43 -1.70
C ILE A 107 3.53 1.43 -0.59
N SER A 108 3.51 0.14 -0.93
CA SER A 108 3.47 -0.91 0.09
C SER A 108 4.73 -0.86 0.96
N GLN A 109 4.56 -0.82 2.28
CA GLN A 109 5.65 -0.91 3.24
C GLN A 109 6.10 -2.37 3.39
N ILE A 110 7.01 -2.78 2.51
CA ILE A 110 7.55 -4.14 2.49
C ILE A 110 8.65 -4.27 3.56
N SER A 111 8.75 -5.44 4.18
CA SER A 111 9.85 -5.79 5.09
C SER A 111 10.65 -6.97 4.54
N ARG A 112 11.86 -7.21 5.07
CA ARG A 112 12.63 -8.40 4.70
C ARG A 112 11.84 -9.69 4.94
N ARG A 113 11.18 -9.78 6.09
CA ARG A 113 10.31 -10.90 6.45
C ARG A 113 9.19 -11.11 5.42
N SER A 114 8.57 -10.04 4.95
CA SER A 114 7.52 -10.13 3.93
C SER A 114 8.05 -10.68 2.61
N ILE A 115 9.25 -10.27 2.19
CA ILE A 115 9.89 -10.77 0.97
C ILE A 115 10.20 -12.27 1.08
N ASP A 116 10.71 -12.71 2.22
CA ASP A 116 11.04 -14.13 2.43
C ASP A 116 9.76 -14.98 2.43
N VAL A 117 8.68 -14.50 3.06
CA VAL A 117 7.35 -15.13 3.00
C VAL A 117 6.81 -15.20 1.56
N LEU A 118 6.96 -14.15 0.76
CA LEU A 118 6.53 -14.17 -0.64
C LEU A 118 7.30 -15.21 -1.46
N LYS A 119 8.62 -15.33 -1.25
CA LYS A 119 9.46 -16.32 -1.94
C LYS A 119 9.12 -17.75 -1.57
N GLU A 120 8.82 -18.00 -0.30
CA GLU A 120 8.54 -19.34 0.23
C GLU A 120 7.13 -19.82 -0.12
N TYR A 121 6.13 -18.94 -0.04
CA TYR A 121 4.72 -19.35 -0.11
C TYR A 121 3.93 -18.78 -1.28
N TYR A 122 4.34 -17.66 -1.89
CA TYR A 122 3.55 -16.94 -2.88
C TYR A 122 4.25 -16.78 -4.23
N ARG A 123 5.26 -17.61 -4.51
CA ARG A 123 6.05 -17.52 -5.74
C ARG A 123 5.20 -17.64 -6.99
N ASP A 124 4.19 -18.52 -6.96
CA ASP A 124 3.28 -18.74 -8.10
C ASP A 124 2.28 -17.59 -8.33
N GLU A 125 2.04 -16.76 -7.31
CA GLU A 125 1.21 -15.55 -7.41
C GLU A 125 2.02 -14.30 -7.83
N MET A 126 3.34 -14.44 -7.97
CA MET A 126 4.26 -13.34 -8.23
C MET A 126 4.85 -13.44 -9.63
N ASN A 127 4.48 -12.50 -10.51
CA ASN A 127 5.07 -12.38 -11.83
C ASN A 127 6.41 -11.60 -11.78
N ASP A 128 7.10 -11.55 -12.93
CA ASP A 128 8.40 -10.88 -13.03
C ASP A 128 8.31 -9.37 -12.72
N GLU A 129 7.23 -8.71 -13.12
CA GLU A 129 6.97 -7.29 -12.81
C GLU A 129 6.88 -7.06 -11.29
N ASN A 130 6.19 -7.92 -10.55
CA ASN A 130 6.09 -7.84 -9.10
C ASN A 130 7.48 -7.98 -8.44
N TRP A 131 8.33 -8.88 -8.95
CA TRP A 131 9.70 -9.04 -8.45
C TRP A 131 10.60 -7.84 -8.79
N GLN A 132 10.44 -7.25 -9.98
CA GLN A 132 11.10 -5.99 -10.33
C GLN A 132 10.68 -4.86 -9.40
N LEU A 133 9.39 -4.75 -9.10
CA LEU A 133 8.87 -3.77 -8.16
C LEU A 133 9.44 -3.97 -6.75
N ILE A 134 9.53 -5.22 -6.27
CA ILE A 134 10.21 -5.52 -4.99
C ILE A 134 11.65 -5.01 -5.01
N ARG A 135 12.42 -5.24 -6.08
CA ARG A 135 13.81 -4.76 -6.16
C ARG A 135 13.89 -3.24 -6.08
N ARG A 136 12.95 -2.52 -6.68
CA ARG A 136 12.86 -1.05 -6.61
C ARG A 136 12.50 -0.59 -5.19
N LEU A 137 11.46 -1.17 -4.61
CA LEU A 137 11.00 -0.84 -3.26
C LEU A 137 12.04 -1.17 -2.18
N LYS A 138 12.81 -2.25 -2.34
CA LYS A 138 13.95 -2.57 -1.45
C LYS A 138 14.95 -1.42 -1.37
N LYS A 139 15.28 -0.80 -2.50
CA LYS A 139 16.23 0.33 -2.54
C LYS A 139 15.63 1.58 -1.89
N LEU A 140 14.36 1.86 -2.15
CA LEU A 140 13.65 3.02 -1.59
C LEU A 140 13.46 2.92 -0.08
N LEU A 141 13.20 1.71 0.43
CA LEU A 141 12.93 1.43 1.84
C LEU A 141 14.19 1.07 2.64
N ASP A 142 15.37 1.09 2.00
CA ASP A 142 16.66 0.70 2.57
C ASP A 142 16.64 -0.71 3.24
N ILE A 143 16.10 -1.70 2.51
CA ILE A 143 15.96 -3.08 2.98
C ILE A 143 17.10 -3.93 2.45
N ALA A 144 17.88 -4.54 3.35
CA ALA A 144 18.93 -5.52 3.04
C ALA A 144 18.41 -6.80 2.36
#